data_AF-O64405-F1
#
_entry.id   AF-O64405-F1
#
_cell.length_a   1.000
_cell.length_b   1.000
_cell.length_c   1.000
_cell.angle_alpha   90.00
_cell.angle_beta   90.00
_cell.angle_gamma   90.00
#
_symmetry.space_group_name_H-M   'P 1'
#
loop_
_entity.id
_entity.type
_entity.pdbx_description
1 polymer ?
#
loop_
_entity_poly.entity_id
_entity_poly.type
_entity_poly.pdbx_seq_one_letter_code
_entity_poly.pdbx_strand_id
1 'polypeptide(L)'
;MAQISESVSPSTDLKSTESSITSNRHGNMWEDDRIQSLNSPYGAPAYQERSEKLIEEIKLLFLSDMDDSCNDSDRDLIKRLEIVDTVECLGIDRHFQPEIKLALDYVYRCWNERGIGEGSRDSLKKDLNATALGFRALRLHRYNVSSGVLENFRDDNGQFFCGSTVEEEGAEAYNKHVRCMLSLSRASNILFPGEKVMEEAKAFTTNYLKKVLAGREATHVDESLLGEVKYALEFPWHCSVQRWEARSFIEIFGQIDSELKSNLSKKMLELAKLDFNILQCTHQKELQIISRWFADSSIASLNFYRKCYVEFYFWMAAAISEPEFSGSRVAFTKIAILMTMLDDLYDTHGTLDQLKIFTEGVRRWDVSLVEGLPDFMKIAFEFWLKTSNELIAEAVKAQGQDMAAYIRKNAWERYLEAYLQDAEWIATGHVPTFDEYLNNGTPNTGMCVLNLIPLLLMGEHLPIDILEQIFLPSRFHHLIELASRLVDDARDFQAEKDHGDLSCIECYLKDHPESTVEDALNHVNGLLGNCLLEMNWKFLKKQDSVPLSCKKYSFHVLARSIQFMYNQGDGFSISNKVIKDQVQKVLIVPVPI
;
A
#
# COMPACT_ATOMS: atom_id res chain seq x y z
N MET A 1 56.12 -53.44 -33.69
CA MET A 1 55.23 -54.56 -34.03
C MET A 1 54.65 -55.11 -32.72
N ALA A 2 53.98 -54.26 -31.94
CA ALA A 2 52.54 -53.94 -31.96
C ALA A 2 51.70 -55.10 -31.39
N GLN A 3 51.76 -55.20 -30.05
CA GLN A 3 51.07 -56.16 -29.20
C GLN A 3 49.58 -55.81 -29.02
N ILE A 4 48.81 -56.88 -28.95
CA ILE A 4 47.38 -56.98 -28.65
C ILE A 4 47.18 -56.67 -27.16
N SER A 5 46.27 -55.75 -26.81
CA SER A 5 45.78 -55.58 -25.43
C SER A 5 44.26 -55.50 -25.40
N GLU A 6 43.69 -56.33 -24.54
CA GLU A 6 42.27 -56.53 -24.27
C GLU A 6 41.57 -55.26 -23.79
N SER A 7 40.36 -55.05 -24.30
CA SER A 7 39.43 -54.01 -23.87
C SER A 7 38.78 -54.39 -22.54
N VAL A 8 39.14 -53.68 -21.48
CA VAL A 8 38.43 -53.66 -20.20
C VAL A 8 37.57 -52.39 -20.17
N SER A 9 36.25 -52.57 -20.13
CA SER A 9 35.25 -51.52 -19.96
C SER A 9 35.22 -51.05 -18.50
N PRO A 10 35.38 -49.74 -18.19
CA PRO A 10 35.04 -49.22 -16.88
C PRO A 10 33.59 -48.73 -16.88
N SER A 11 32.79 -49.34 -16.01
CA SER A 11 31.56 -48.77 -15.47
C SER A 11 31.87 -47.44 -14.77
N THR A 12 31.24 -46.35 -15.22
CA THR A 12 31.23 -45.08 -14.48
C THR A 12 29.82 -44.51 -14.46
N ASP A 13 29.32 -44.37 -13.23
CA ASP A 13 28.04 -43.82 -12.82
C ASP A 13 27.70 -42.49 -13.50
N LEU A 14 26.56 -42.46 -14.18
CA LEU A 14 25.85 -41.22 -14.55
C LEU A 14 25.15 -40.70 -13.29
N LYS A 15 25.85 -39.88 -12.50
CA LYS A 15 25.20 -38.98 -11.55
C LYS A 15 24.47 -37.90 -12.34
N SER A 16 23.14 -37.98 -12.39
CA SER A 16 22.26 -36.89 -12.78
C SER A 16 22.41 -35.75 -11.77
N THR A 17 23.11 -34.69 -12.16
CA THR A 17 23.12 -33.42 -11.46
C THR A 17 21.77 -32.74 -11.63
N GLU A 18 20.88 -32.92 -10.65
CA GLU A 18 19.79 -31.99 -10.37
C GLU A 18 20.41 -30.67 -9.91
N SER A 19 20.53 -29.70 -10.82
CA SER A 19 20.83 -28.31 -10.45
C SER A 19 19.51 -27.60 -10.13
N SER A 20 19.03 -27.72 -8.88
CA SER A 20 18.03 -26.77 -8.39
C SER A 20 18.70 -25.40 -8.31
N ILE A 21 18.19 -24.41 -9.03
CA ILE A 21 18.64 -23.01 -8.94
C ILE A 21 18.29 -22.56 -7.51
N THR A 22 19.26 -22.62 -6.60
CA THR A 22 19.07 -22.17 -5.21
C THR A 22 19.01 -20.65 -5.22
N SER A 23 17.80 -20.10 -5.25
CA SER A 23 17.56 -18.67 -5.07
C SER A 23 18.04 -18.24 -3.67
N ASN A 24 18.66 -17.06 -3.57
CA ASN A 24 19.16 -16.49 -2.30
C ASN A 24 18.04 -16.03 -1.35
N ARG A 25 16.87 -16.67 -1.40
CA ARG A 25 15.64 -16.29 -0.69
C ARG A 25 15.74 -16.72 0.78
N HIS A 26 15.35 -15.85 1.70
CA HIS A 26 15.39 -16.18 3.14
C HIS A 26 14.21 -17.07 3.55
N GLY A 27 14.40 -17.91 4.56
CA GLY A 27 13.31 -18.65 5.20
C GLY A 27 12.38 -17.73 6.03
N ASN A 28 11.42 -18.31 6.74
CA ASN A 28 10.57 -17.57 7.68
C ASN A 28 11.44 -16.87 8.74
N MET A 29 11.36 -15.54 8.80
CA MET A 29 12.19 -14.72 9.71
C MET A 29 11.62 -14.60 11.12
N TRP A 30 10.37 -14.98 11.33
CA TRP A 30 9.64 -14.63 12.54
C TRP A 30 9.53 -15.75 13.54
N GLU A 31 9.82 -16.99 13.17
CA GLU A 31 9.63 -18.22 13.98
C GLU A 31 8.19 -18.37 14.50
N ASP A 32 7.53 -19.49 14.22
CA ASP A 32 6.12 -19.68 14.59
C ASP A 32 5.90 -19.55 16.10
N ASP A 33 6.84 -20.08 16.91
CA ASP A 33 6.80 -19.99 18.38
C ASP A 33 6.77 -18.54 18.88
N ARG A 34 7.54 -17.65 18.24
CA ARG A 34 7.56 -16.22 18.61
C ARG A 34 6.22 -15.58 18.31
N ILE A 35 5.61 -15.88 17.16
CA ILE A 35 4.27 -15.38 16.80
C ILE A 35 3.21 -15.91 17.78
N GLN A 36 3.25 -17.20 18.09
CA GLN A 36 2.33 -17.81 19.06
C GLN A 36 2.52 -17.25 20.49
N SER A 37 3.73 -16.78 20.83
CA SER A 37 4.03 -16.18 22.15
C SER A 37 3.59 -14.72 22.30
N LEU A 38 3.15 -14.05 21.22
CA LEU A 38 2.73 -12.65 21.28
C LEU A 38 1.58 -12.48 22.28
N ASN A 39 1.79 -11.63 23.28
CA ASN A 39 0.80 -11.33 24.29
C ASN A 39 0.78 -9.82 24.54
N SER A 40 -0.38 -9.21 24.34
CA SER A 40 -0.58 -7.78 24.48
C SER A 40 -1.63 -7.50 25.56
N PRO A 41 -1.31 -6.67 26.58
CA PRO A 41 -2.26 -6.34 27.64
C PRO A 41 -3.43 -5.48 27.13
N TYR A 42 -3.28 -4.86 25.97
CA TYR A 42 -4.25 -3.91 25.39
C TYR A 42 -5.56 -4.55 24.92
N GLY A 43 -5.67 -5.88 25.00
CA GLY A 43 -6.95 -6.57 24.85
C GLY A 43 -7.84 -6.54 26.10
N ALA A 44 -7.39 -5.98 27.23
CA ALA A 44 -8.19 -5.91 28.45
C ALA A 44 -9.30 -4.84 28.35
N PRO A 45 -10.51 -5.09 28.89
CA PRO A 45 -11.65 -4.16 28.78
C PRO A 45 -11.38 -2.72 29.23
N ALA A 46 -10.53 -2.53 30.25
CA ALA A 46 -10.19 -1.20 30.77
C ALA A 46 -9.57 -0.27 29.71
N TYR A 47 -8.81 -0.80 28.76
CA TYR A 47 -8.23 -0.02 27.66
C TYR A 47 -9.31 0.41 26.66
N GLN A 48 -10.25 -0.48 26.34
CA GLN A 48 -11.39 -0.16 25.49
C GLN A 48 -12.29 0.91 26.13
N GLU A 49 -12.60 0.76 27.42
CA GLU A 49 -13.40 1.74 28.19
C GLU A 49 -12.72 3.12 28.23
N ARG A 50 -11.39 3.18 28.39
CA ARG A 50 -10.64 4.44 28.35
C ARG A 50 -10.68 5.05 26.94
N SER A 51 -10.55 4.24 25.90
CA SER A 51 -10.62 4.68 24.49
C SER A 51 -11.98 5.31 24.20
N GLU A 52 -13.07 4.64 24.56
CA GLU A 52 -14.44 5.13 24.38
C GLU A 52 -14.68 6.45 25.13
N LYS A 53 -14.19 6.56 26.37
CA LYS A 53 -14.26 7.81 27.12
C LYS A 53 -13.49 8.95 26.45
N LEU A 54 -12.29 8.68 25.93
CA LEU A 54 -11.50 9.68 25.20
C LEU A 54 -12.19 10.12 23.90
N ILE A 55 -12.81 9.19 23.16
CA ILE A 55 -13.57 9.52 21.96
C ILE A 55 -14.67 10.53 22.28
N GLU A 56 -15.48 10.30 23.32
CA GLU A 56 -16.55 11.22 23.70
C GLU A 56 -16.02 12.58 24.20
N GLU A 57 -14.95 12.59 25.00
CA GLU A 57 -14.28 13.83 25.43
C GLU A 57 -13.74 14.64 24.24
N ILE A 58 -13.15 13.97 23.25
CA ILE A 58 -12.60 14.61 22.04
C ILE A 58 -13.73 15.14 21.16
N LYS A 59 -14.83 14.40 20.95
CA LYS A 59 -15.99 14.89 20.18
C LYS A 59 -16.53 16.19 20.75
N LEU A 60 -16.71 16.26 22.08
CA LEU A 60 -17.18 17.47 22.75
C LEU A 60 -16.22 18.65 22.55
N LEU A 61 -14.91 18.41 22.71
CA LEU A 61 -13.89 19.46 22.53
C LEU A 61 -13.80 19.91 21.07
N PHE A 62 -13.84 18.97 20.13
CA PHE A 62 -13.86 19.25 18.69
C PHE A 62 -15.06 20.14 18.38
N LEU A 63 -16.28 19.78 18.79
CA LEU A 63 -17.46 20.61 18.54
C LEU A 63 -17.38 21.99 19.22
N SER A 64 -16.82 22.07 20.43
CA SER A 64 -16.64 23.36 21.12
C SER A 64 -15.62 24.27 20.45
N ASP A 65 -14.54 23.69 19.88
CA ASP A 65 -13.53 24.42 19.13
C ASP A 65 -14.06 24.91 17.76
N MET A 66 -15.22 24.39 17.36
CA MET A 66 -15.91 24.63 16.09
C MET A 66 -17.18 25.48 16.26
N ASP A 67 -17.46 25.96 17.47
CA ASP A 67 -18.60 26.80 17.76
C ASP A 67 -18.29 28.26 17.38
N ASP A 68 -18.94 28.73 16.31
CA ASP A 68 -18.80 30.09 15.77
C ASP A 68 -19.15 31.19 16.81
N SER A 69 -19.77 30.84 17.94
CA SER A 69 -20.11 31.77 19.01
C SER A 69 -18.94 32.13 19.95
N CYS A 70 -17.81 31.41 19.87
CA CYS A 70 -16.60 31.77 20.61
C CYS A 70 -15.78 32.83 19.85
N ASN A 71 -15.48 33.95 20.52
CA ASN A 71 -14.92 35.21 20.01
C ASN A 71 -13.51 35.17 19.35
N ASP A 72 -13.06 34.04 18.81
CA ASP A 72 -11.79 33.94 18.05
C ASP A 72 -12.06 33.62 16.57
N SER A 73 -12.86 34.47 15.92
CA SER A 73 -13.28 34.32 14.51
C SER A 73 -12.13 34.38 13.51
N ASP A 74 -10.95 34.82 13.95
CA ASP A 74 -9.85 35.19 13.07
C ASP A 74 -9.02 33.99 12.59
N ARG A 75 -9.14 32.82 13.24
CA ARG A 75 -8.43 31.58 12.84
C ARG A 75 -9.31 30.34 12.77
N ASP A 76 -10.61 30.54 12.65
CA ASP A 76 -11.59 29.46 12.68
C ASP A 76 -11.27 28.39 11.62
N LEU A 77 -11.10 28.77 10.34
CA LEU A 77 -10.87 27.82 9.24
C LEU A 77 -9.60 26.99 9.40
N ILE A 78 -8.46 27.64 9.70
CA ILE A 78 -7.18 26.93 9.83
C ILE A 78 -7.22 25.94 10.98
N LYS A 79 -7.83 26.29 12.11
CA LYS A 79 -7.97 25.41 13.27
C LYS A 79 -8.78 24.15 12.93
N ARG A 80 -9.89 24.27 12.17
CA ARG A 80 -10.67 23.09 11.74
C ARG A 80 -9.82 22.16 10.88
N LEU A 81 -9.05 22.73 9.95
CA LEU A 81 -8.19 21.97 9.05
C LEU A 81 -7.04 21.28 9.79
N GLU A 82 -6.42 21.95 10.75
CA GLU A 82 -5.37 21.38 11.61
C GLU A 82 -5.89 20.23 12.46
N ILE A 83 -7.11 20.37 13.03
CA ILE A 83 -7.75 19.30 13.78
C ILE A 83 -8.02 18.09 12.87
N VAL A 84 -8.61 18.31 11.69
CA VAL A 84 -8.88 17.23 10.72
C VAL A 84 -7.58 16.54 10.29
N ASP A 85 -6.54 17.29 9.93
CA ASP A 85 -5.26 16.72 9.53
C ASP A 85 -4.62 15.94 10.69
N THR A 86 -4.73 16.43 11.92
CA THR A 86 -4.19 15.76 13.12
C THR A 86 -4.86 14.42 13.38
N VAL A 87 -6.20 14.34 13.34
CA VAL A 87 -6.91 13.06 13.59
C VAL A 87 -6.66 12.03 12.48
N GLU A 88 -6.52 12.48 11.23
CA GLU A 88 -6.16 11.62 10.10
C GLU A 88 -4.72 11.11 10.21
N CYS A 89 -3.76 11.99 10.47
CA CYS A 89 -2.35 11.61 10.60
C CYS A 89 -2.12 10.71 11.82
N LEU A 90 -2.90 10.84 12.89
CA LEU A 90 -2.86 9.96 14.06
C LEU A 90 -3.62 8.63 13.84
N GLY A 91 -4.32 8.45 12.72
CA GLY A 91 -5.07 7.23 12.40
C GLY A 91 -6.31 6.98 13.26
N ILE A 92 -6.91 8.04 13.83
CA ILE A 92 -8.09 7.97 14.71
C ILE A 92 -9.34 8.61 14.08
N ASP A 93 -9.25 9.05 12.83
CA ASP A 93 -10.30 9.75 12.09
C ASP A 93 -11.61 8.96 11.97
N ARG A 94 -11.54 7.61 11.92
CA ARG A 94 -12.73 6.74 11.83
C ARG A 94 -13.73 6.95 12.98
N HIS A 95 -13.27 7.43 14.13
CA HIS A 95 -14.11 7.72 15.30
C HIS A 95 -14.84 9.06 15.22
N PHE A 96 -14.45 9.93 14.28
CA PHE A 96 -14.89 11.33 14.17
C PHE A 96 -15.41 11.68 12.77
N GLN A 97 -15.86 10.70 11.99
CA GLN A 97 -16.32 10.94 10.61
C GLN A 97 -17.45 12.00 10.51
N PRO A 98 -18.46 12.02 11.41
CA PRO A 98 -19.47 13.09 11.39
C PRO A 98 -18.89 14.48 11.65
N GLU A 99 -17.99 14.60 12.62
CA GLU A 99 -17.33 15.86 13.00
C GLU A 99 -16.41 16.37 11.89
N ILE A 100 -15.62 15.48 11.28
CA ILE A 100 -14.79 15.77 10.10
C ILE A 100 -15.67 16.25 8.94
N LYS A 101 -16.79 15.58 8.68
CA LYS A 101 -17.73 15.98 7.62
C LYS A 101 -18.29 17.39 7.86
N LEU A 102 -18.70 17.69 9.09
CA LEU A 102 -19.17 19.03 9.48
C LEU A 102 -18.09 20.10 9.28
N ALA A 103 -16.84 19.78 9.67
CA ALA A 103 -15.69 20.66 9.48
C ALA A 103 -15.46 20.99 8.00
N LEU A 104 -15.40 19.96 7.17
CA LEU A 104 -15.10 20.10 5.75
C LEU A 104 -16.26 20.72 4.97
N ASP A 105 -17.52 20.49 5.38
CA ASP A 105 -18.67 21.19 4.82
C ASP A 105 -18.59 22.70 5.09
N TYR A 106 -18.11 23.12 6.26
CA TYR A 106 -17.86 24.53 6.55
C TYR A 106 -16.71 25.10 5.70
N VAL A 107 -15.57 24.42 5.66
CA VAL A 107 -14.42 24.84 4.82
C VAL A 107 -14.84 24.96 3.35
N TYR A 108 -15.63 24.02 2.84
CA TYR A 108 -16.12 24.03 1.47
C TYR A 108 -17.03 25.23 1.17
N ARG A 109 -17.86 25.68 2.13
CA ARG A 109 -18.68 26.89 1.96
C ARG A 109 -17.84 28.17 1.86
N CYS A 110 -16.64 28.17 2.43
CA CYS A 110 -15.70 29.29 2.39
C CYS A 110 -14.79 29.22 1.15
N TRP A 111 -14.71 28.06 0.50
CA TRP A 111 -13.88 27.80 -0.68
C TRP A 111 -14.31 28.62 -1.91
N ASN A 112 -13.36 29.26 -2.59
CA ASN A 112 -13.57 29.94 -3.87
C ASN A 112 -12.32 29.87 -4.75
N GLU A 113 -12.41 30.34 -6.00
CA GLU A 113 -11.34 30.27 -7.01
C GLU A 113 -10.05 31.02 -6.63
N ARG A 114 -10.09 31.91 -5.63
CA ARG A 114 -8.92 32.64 -5.11
C ARG A 114 -8.28 31.98 -3.89
N GLY A 115 -8.88 30.92 -3.35
CA GLY A 115 -8.43 30.23 -2.14
C GLY A 115 -9.15 30.71 -0.87
N ILE A 116 -8.63 30.26 0.26
CA ILE A 116 -9.14 30.55 1.61
C ILE A 116 -8.07 31.27 2.44
N GLY A 117 -8.51 32.00 3.47
CA GLY A 117 -7.62 32.60 4.46
C GLY A 117 -7.55 31.75 5.73
N GLU A 118 -6.81 32.23 6.73
CA GLU A 118 -6.74 31.60 8.06
C GLU A 118 -8.07 31.73 8.84
N GLY A 119 -8.82 32.81 8.61
CA GLY A 119 -10.06 33.15 9.33
C GLY A 119 -11.36 32.84 8.59
N SER A 120 -12.45 33.49 8.99
CA SER A 120 -13.79 33.27 8.42
C SER A 120 -13.91 33.69 6.93
N ARG A 121 -15.08 33.40 6.33
CA ARG A 121 -15.40 33.62 4.91
C ARG A 121 -15.10 35.04 4.40
N ASP A 122 -15.13 36.04 5.28
CA ASP A 122 -14.91 37.46 4.95
C ASP A 122 -13.44 37.90 5.03
N SER A 123 -12.51 36.98 5.33
CA SER A 123 -11.08 37.29 5.29
C SER A 123 -10.63 37.64 3.86
N LEU A 124 -10.21 38.88 3.70
CA LEU A 124 -9.61 39.41 2.47
C LEU A 124 -8.23 38.80 2.18
N LYS A 125 -7.46 38.42 3.21
CA LYS A 125 -6.09 37.90 3.05
C LYS A 125 -6.12 36.40 2.83
N LYS A 126 -5.92 35.98 1.57
CA LYS A 126 -5.74 34.58 1.20
C LYS A 126 -4.39 34.09 1.66
N ASP A 127 -4.34 32.86 2.14
CA ASP A 127 -3.14 32.24 2.67
C ASP A 127 -2.88 30.90 1.98
N LEU A 128 -1.62 30.67 1.58
CA LEU A 128 -1.23 29.46 0.86
C LEU A 128 -1.31 28.23 1.76
N ASN A 129 -0.94 28.34 3.04
CA ASN A 129 -0.96 27.20 3.96
C ASN A 129 -2.40 26.73 4.18
N ALA A 130 -3.32 27.66 4.54
CA ALA A 130 -4.74 27.38 4.67
C ALA A 130 -5.33 26.82 3.37
N THR A 131 -5.00 27.42 2.22
CA THR A 131 -5.51 26.96 0.91
C THR A 131 -4.99 25.58 0.54
N ALA A 132 -3.71 25.27 0.78
CA ALA A 132 -3.14 23.96 0.49
C ALA A 132 -3.71 22.86 1.41
N LEU A 133 -3.82 23.12 2.71
CA LEU A 133 -4.46 22.21 3.67
C LEU A 133 -5.93 21.96 3.31
N GLY A 134 -6.68 23.04 3.06
CA GLY A 134 -8.08 22.98 2.66
C GLY A 134 -8.28 22.23 1.36
N PHE A 135 -7.46 22.53 0.34
CA PHE A 135 -7.48 21.82 -0.93
C PHE A 135 -7.28 20.32 -0.73
N ARG A 136 -6.24 19.94 0.03
CA ARG A 136 -5.90 18.54 0.29
C ARG A 136 -7.05 17.82 0.99
N ALA A 137 -7.52 18.36 2.12
CA ALA A 137 -8.58 17.76 2.91
C ALA A 137 -9.89 17.63 2.10
N LEU A 138 -10.33 18.72 1.45
CA LEU A 138 -11.52 18.70 0.61
C LEU A 138 -11.40 17.68 -0.53
N ARG A 139 -10.26 17.61 -1.22
CA ARG A 139 -10.07 16.67 -2.33
C ARG A 139 -10.03 15.22 -1.86
N LEU A 140 -9.32 14.91 -0.77
CA LEU A 140 -9.28 13.56 -0.20
C LEU A 140 -10.66 13.08 0.25
N HIS A 141 -11.52 14.01 0.71
CA HIS A 141 -12.93 13.76 1.04
C HIS A 141 -13.88 13.93 -0.15
N ARG A 142 -13.34 13.93 -1.38
CA ARG A 142 -14.10 13.87 -2.65
C ARG A 142 -15.00 15.08 -2.92
N TYR A 143 -14.71 16.23 -2.30
CA TYR A 143 -15.33 17.50 -2.67
C TYR A 143 -14.82 18.00 -4.03
N ASN A 144 -15.65 18.75 -4.74
CA ASN A 144 -15.26 19.29 -6.04
C ASN A 144 -14.43 20.58 -5.87
N VAL A 145 -13.11 20.43 -5.87
CA VAL A 145 -12.13 21.54 -5.81
C VAL A 145 -11.13 21.47 -6.97
N SER A 146 -10.84 22.63 -7.56
CA SER A 146 -9.88 22.78 -8.67
C SER A 146 -8.49 23.13 -8.14
N SER A 147 -7.44 22.53 -8.72
CA SER A 147 -6.05 22.87 -8.43
C SER A 147 -5.65 24.25 -8.93
N GLY A 148 -6.39 24.81 -9.89
CA GLY A 148 -6.15 26.16 -10.42
C GLY A 148 -6.20 27.26 -9.35
N VAL A 149 -6.77 26.99 -8.18
CA VAL A 149 -6.70 27.87 -7.01
C VAL A 149 -5.26 28.21 -6.60
N LEU A 150 -4.31 27.29 -6.83
CA LEU A 150 -2.92 27.43 -6.44
C LEU A 150 -2.16 28.44 -7.32
N GLU A 151 -2.68 28.75 -8.51
CA GLU A 151 -2.10 29.75 -9.41
C GLU A 151 -2.10 31.16 -8.79
N ASN A 152 -2.98 31.43 -7.83
CA ASN A 152 -3.03 32.71 -7.13
C ASN A 152 -1.85 32.93 -6.15
N PHE A 153 -1.03 31.90 -5.91
CA PHE A 153 0.06 31.94 -4.93
C PHE A 153 1.43 31.90 -5.59
N ARG A 154 1.54 32.44 -6.81
CA ARG A 154 2.82 32.60 -7.52
C ARG A 154 3.30 34.04 -7.50
N ASP A 155 4.60 34.22 -7.31
CA ASP A 155 5.26 35.51 -7.40
C ASP A 155 5.51 35.90 -8.87
N ASP A 156 6.12 37.07 -9.08
CA ASP A 156 6.46 37.57 -10.42
C ASP A 156 7.46 36.67 -11.18
N ASN A 157 8.18 35.78 -10.47
CA ASN A 157 9.08 34.78 -11.05
C ASN A 157 8.38 33.44 -11.33
N GLY A 158 7.08 33.34 -11.03
CA GLY A 158 6.29 32.11 -11.16
C GLY A 158 6.50 31.10 -10.02
N GLN A 159 7.24 31.45 -8.97
CA GLN A 159 7.51 30.61 -7.81
C GLN A 159 6.41 30.72 -6.76
N PHE A 160 6.13 29.63 -6.05
CA PHE A 160 5.11 29.66 -4.99
C PHE A 160 5.59 30.46 -3.78
N PHE A 161 4.74 31.36 -3.26
CA PHE A 161 5.06 32.19 -2.10
C PHE A 161 4.05 32.01 -0.96
N CYS A 162 4.54 32.14 0.27
CA CYS A 162 3.70 32.15 1.47
C CYS A 162 3.46 33.59 1.93
N GLY A 163 2.22 34.09 1.78
CA GLY A 163 1.88 35.48 2.11
C GLY A 163 1.94 35.84 3.60
N SER A 164 2.10 34.85 4.48
CA SER A 164 2.08 35.02 5.92
C SER A 164 3.47 35.20 6.55
N THR A 165 4.55 35.22 5.76
CA THR A 165 5.94 35.36 6.24
C THR A 165 6.62 36.67 5.85
N VAL A 166 5.91 37.60 5.21
CA VAL A 166 6.53 38.82 4.63
C VAL A 166 6.93 39.84 5.72
N GLU A 167 6.38 39.73 6.93
CA GLU A 167 6.60 40.70 8.03
C GLU A 167 7.19 40.08 9.31
N GLU A 168 7.30 38.75 9.38
CA GLU A 168 7.78 38.03 10.56
C GLU A 168 9.25 37.62 10.36
N GLU A 169 10.14 37.99 11.29
CA GLU A 169 11.53 37.55 11.32
C GLU A 169 11.76 36.53 12.45
N GLY A 170 12.73 35.63 12.26
CA GLY A 170 13.15 34.68 13.27
C GLY A 170 12.60 33.27 13.10
N ALA A 171 12.84 32.42 14.10
CA ALA A 171 12.56 30.98 14.03
C ALA A 171 11.07 30.66 13.75
N GLU A 172 10.15 31.45 14.30
CA GLU A 172 8.70 31.26 14.08
C GLU A 172 8.32 31.44 12.60
N ALA A 173 8.84 32.49 11.96
CA ALA A 173 8.62 32.75 10.54
C ALA A 173 9.17 31.63 9.65
N TYR A 174 10.36 31.11 9.97
CA TYR A 174 10.93 29.95 9.27
C TYR A 174 10.07 28.70 9.43
N ASN A 175 9.61 28.39 10.65
CA ASN A 175 8.74 27.25 10.91
C ASN A 175 7.41 27.37 10.16
N LYS A 176 6.80 28.55 10.14
CA LYS A 176 5.57 28.84 9.38
C LYS A 176 5.77 28.67 7.87
N HIS A 177 6.90 29.14 7.34
CA HIS A 177 7.24 28.95 5.93
C HIS A 177 7.43 27.47 5.58
N VAL A 178 8.20 26.73 6.39
CA VAL A 178 8.43 25.29 6.19
C VAL A 178 7.12 24.51 6.28
N ARG A 179 6.25 24.83 7.26
CA ARG A 179 4.91 24.26 7.39
C ARG A 179 4.06 24.52 6.15
N CYS A 180 4.05 25.74 5.64
CA CYS A 180 3.35 26.09 4.41
C CYS A 180 3.84 25.26 3.20
N MET A 181 5.16 25.14 3.03
CA MET A 181 5.75 24.35 1.95
C MET A 181 5.47 22.85 2.10
N LEU A 182 5.43 22.34 3.34
CA LEU A 182 5.02 20.96 3.62
C LEU A 182 3.54 20.74 3.26
N SER A 183 2.65 21.65 3.65
CA SER A 183 1.23 21.60 3.29
C SER A 183 1.02 21.60 1.77
N LEU A 184 1.71 22.50 1.06
CA LEU A 184 1.68 22.53 -0.41
C LEU A 184 2.27 21.25 -1.01
N SER A 185 3.34 20.70 -0.45
CA SER A 185 3.92 19.43 -0.90
C SER A 185 2.93 18.28 -0.75
N ARG A 186 2.31 18.13 0.42
CA ARG A 186 1.30 17.09 0.68
C ARG A 186 0.07 17.25 -0.22
N ALA A 187 -0.37 18.49 -0.47
CA ALA A 187 -1.44 18.79 -1.42
C ALA A 187 -1.04 18.40 -2.86
N SER A 188 0.17 18.78 -3.30
CA SER A 188 0.65 18.51 -4.66
C SER A 188 0.76 17.02 -5.00
N ASN A 189 0.89 16.14 -4.00
CA ASN A 189 1.00 14.69 -4.20
C ASN A 189 -0.31 13.98 -4.55
N ILE A 190 -1.47 14.64 -4.40
CA ILE A 190 -2.80 14.08 -4.74
C ILE A 190 -3.33 14.58 -6.10
N LEU A 191 -2.41 14.94 -7.01
CA LEU A 191 -2.72 15.47 -8.32
C LEU A 191 -3.40 14.45 -9.26
N PHE A 192 -4.15 14.98 -10.22
CA PHE A 192 -4.74 14.26 -11.35
C PHE A 192 -3.95 14.50 -12.64
N PRO A 193 -4.13 13.66 -13.68
CA PRO A 193 -3.48 13.87 -14.97
C PRO A 193 -3.80 15.26 -15.54
N GLY A 194 -2.75 15.97 -16.00
CA GLY A 194 -2.86 17.28 -16.64
C GLY A 194 -2.92 18.50 -15.70
N GLU A 195 -2.85 18.30 -14.39
CA GLU A 195 -2.80 19.40 -13.41
C GLU A 195 -1.39 20.00 -13.29
N LYS A 196 -0.95 20.74 -14.31
CA LYS A 196 0.41 21.33 -14.39
C LYS A 196 0.83 22.13 -13.15
N VAL A 197 -0.07 22.93 -12.57
CA VAL A 197 0.19 23.69 -11.33
C VAL A 197 0.60 22.79 -10.17
N MET A 198 0.03 21.58 -10.09
CA MET A 198 0.35 20.60 -9.06
C MET A 198 1.70 19.93 -9.31
N GLU A 199 2.02 19.63 -10.57
CA GLU A 199 3.33 19.08 -10.97
C GLU A 199 4.45 20.07 -10.62
N GLU A 200 4.27 21.34 -10.95
CA GLU A 200 5.20 22.41 -10.61
C GLU A 200 5.31 22.64 -9.10
N ALA A 201 4.19 22.65 -8.37
CA ALA A 201 4.17 22.75 -6.91
C ALA A 201 4.92 21.59 -6.25
N LYS A 202 4.73 20.36 -6.76
CA LYS A 202 5.43 19.17 -6.28
C LYS A 202 6.94 19.28 -6.50
N ALA A 203 7.37 19.66 -7.70
CA ALA A 203 8.79 19.83 -8.01
C ALA A 203 9.44 20.93 -7.15
N PHE A 204 8.78 22.08 -7.03
CA PHE A 204 9.23 23.22 -6.23
C PHE A 204 9.39 22.86 -4.75
N THR A 205 8.32 22.36 -4.13
CA THR A 205 8.32 22.04 -2.70
C THR A 205 9.26 20.89 -2.36
N THR A 206 9.37 19.86 -3.22
CA THR A 206 10.32 18.76 -3.02
C THR A 206 11.76 19.26 -2.96
N ASN A 207 12.15 20.16 -3.87
CA ASN A 207 13.48 20.75 -3.86
C ASN A 207 13.73 21.60 -2.61
N TYR A 208 12.78 22.48 -2.26
CA TYR A 208 12.87 23.32 -1.07
C TYR A 208 13.02 22.48 0.22
N LEU A 209 12.13 21.51 0.44
CA LEU A 209 12.12 20.68 1.64
C LEU A 209 13.38 19.81 1.78
N LYS A 210 13.94 19.31 0.67
CA LYS A 210 15.24 18.61 0.68
C LYS A 210 16.36 19.52 1.16
N LYS A 211 16.37 20.79 0.76
CA LYS A 211 17.37 21.76 1.24
C LYS A 211 17.16 22.16 2.70
N VAL A 212 15.91 22.20 3.19
CA VAL A 212 15.60 22.40 4.61
C VAL A 212 16.19 21.26 5.44
N LEU A 213 16.00 19.99 5.04
CA LEU A 213 16.62 18.83 5.71
C LEU A 213 18.15 18.88 5.68
N ALA A 214 18.74 19.44 4.62
CA ALA A 214 20.18 19.64 4.51
C ALA A 214 20.70 20.87 5.28
N GLY A 215 19.84 21.61 6.00
CA GLY A 215 20.21 22.81 6.76
C GLY A 215 20.59 24.03 5.92
N ARG A 216 20.13 24.11 4.66
CA ARG A 216 20.57 25.14 3.69
C ARG A 216 19.61 26.32 3.51
N GLU A 217 18.34 26.15 3.84
CA GLU A 217 17.28 27.18 3.61
C GLU A 217 16.71 27.76 4.90
N ALA A 218 16.69 26.98 5.98
CA ALA A 218 16.16 27.41 7.27
C ALA A 218 17.05 26.87 8.40
N THR A 219 17.40 27.75 9.33
CA THR A 219 18.07 27.39 10.58
C THR A 219 17.04 27.39 11.71
N HIS A 220 17.23 26.55 12.73
CA HIS A 220 16.36 26.48 13.91
C HIS A 220 14.89 26.10 13.61
N VAL A 221 14.67 25.25 12.60
CA VAL A 221 13.37 24.59 12.38
C VAL A 221 13.13 23.61 13.53
N ASP A 222 11.90 23.59 14.03
CA ASP A 222 11.46 22.67 15.08
C ASP A 222 11.71 21.21 14.68
N GLU A 223 12.20 20.40 15.63
CA GLU A 223 12.57 19.01 15.36
C GLU A 223 11.38 18.15 14.94
N SER A 224 10.18 18.41 15.49
CA SER A 224 8.98 17.68 15.10
C SER A 224 8.59 18.03 13.66
N LEU A 225 8.69 19.30 13.27
CA LEU A 225 8.44 19.73 11.90
C LEU A 225 9.47 19.14 10.92
N LEU A 226 10.75 19.09 11.29
CA LEU A 226 11.77 18.38 10.48
C LEU A 226 11.45 16.89 10.34
N GLY A 227 10.94 16.26 11.39
CA GLY A 227 10.43 14.89 11.38
C GLY A 227 9.30 14.69 10.37
N GLU A 228 8.31 15.58 10.36
CA GLU A 228 7.21 15.55 9.38
C GLU A 228 7.71 15.75 7.94
N VAL A 229 8.63 16.69 7.73
CA VAL A 229 9.25 16.94 6.42
C VAL A 229 10.01 15.70 5.92
N LYS A 230 10.77 15.07 6.81
CA LYS A 230 11.48 13.82 6.50
C LYS A 230 10.50 12.72 6.10
N TYR A 231 9.46 12.51 6.90
CA TYR A 231 8.44 11.50 6.61
C TYR A 231 7.79 11.74 5.24
N ALA A 232 7.34 12.96 4.96
CA ALA A 232 6.64 13.30 3.71
C ALA A 232 7.52 13.12 2.46
N LEU A 233 8.83 13.30 2.58
CA LEU A 233 9.79 13.07 1.48
C LEU A 233 10.15 11.59 1.30
N GLU A 234 10.22 10.81 2.38
CA GLU A 234 10.50 9.36 2.34
C GLU A 234 9.28 8.53 1.93
N PHE A 235 8.08 8.98 2.31
CA PHE A 235 6.81 8.32 2.04
C PHE A 235 5.81 9.30 1.41
N PRO A 236 5.98 9.66 0.13
CA PRO A 236 4.96 10.40 -0.61
C PRO A 236 3.60 9.70 -0.56
N TRP A 237 2.51 10.41 -0.83
CA TRP A 237 1.15 9.88 -0.60
C TRP A 237 0.87 8.49 -1.19
N HIS A 238 1.36 8.21 -2.41
CA HIS A 238 1.24 6.89 -3.05
C HIS A 238 2.01 5.79 -2.33
N CYS A 239 3.08 6.12 -1.61
CA CYS A 239 3.88 5.20 -0.80
C CYS A 239 3.62 5.35 0.71
N SER A 240 2.57 6.06 1.15
CA SER A 240 2.20 6.12 2.58
C SER A 240 1.07 5.12 2.85
N VAL A 241 1.13 4.44 4.00
CA VAL A 241 0.08 3.52 4.48
C VAL A 241 -0.36 3.91 5.89
N GLN A 242 -1.68 3.80 6.16
CA GLN A 242 -2.34 4.41 7.32
C GLN A 242 -1.66 4.10 8.65
N ARG A 243 -1.31 2.83 8.91
CA ARG A 243 -0.71 2.44 10.19
C ARG A 243 0.74 2.88 10.34
N TRP A 244 1.49 2.90 9.24
CA TRP A 244 2.87 3.39 9.27
C TRP A 244 2.90 4.91 9.49
N GLU A 245 1.99 5.64 8.84
CA GLU A 245 1.79 7.07 9.02
C GLU A 245 1.37 7.38 10.47
N ALA A 246 0.33 6.71 10.97
CA ALA A 246 -0.13 6.84 12.35
C ALA A 246 0.98 6.58 13.36
N ARG A 247 1.76 5.50 13.19
CA ARG A 247 2.86 5.19 14.09
C ARG A 247 3.93 6.30 14.09
N SER A 248 4.33 6.73 12.89
CA SER A 248 5.36 7.76 12.73
C SER A 248 4.89 9.10 13.29
N PHE A 249 3.63 9.47 13.05
CA PHE A 249 3.07 10.71 13.52
C PHE A 249 2.82 10.71 15.04
N ILE A 250 2.46 9.57 15.64
CA ILE A 250 2.41 9.44 17.11
C ILE A 250 3.79 9.72 17.73
N GLU A 251 4.88 9.24 17.11
CA GLU A 251 6.25 9.49 17.58
C GLU A 251 6.63 10.97 17.42
N ILE A 252 6.40 11.55 16.23
CA ILE A 252 6.72 12.95 15.93
C ILE A 252 5.88 13.91 16.78
N PHE A 253 4.56 13.75 16.77
CA PHE A 253 3.64 14.56 17.57
C PHE A 253 3.90 14.38 19.06
N GLY A 254 4.33 13.19 19.48
CA GLY A 254 4.74 12.89 20.85
C GLY A 254 5.92 13.74 21.35
N GLN A 255 6.84 14.15 20.46
CA GLN A 255 8.03 14.94 20.81
C GLN A 255 7.72 16.40 21.16
N ILE A 256 6.62 16.95 20.64
CA ILE A 256 6.19 18.32 20.97
C ILE A 256 6.01 18.44 22.49
N ASP A 257 6.55 19.49 23.11
CA ASP A 257 6.42 19.69 24.56
C ASP A 257 4.94 19.59 24.97
N SER A 258 4.69 18.76 26.00
CA SER A 258 3.35 18.59 26.56
C SER A 258 2.76 19.93 27.03
N GLU A 259 3.56 20.89 27.48
CA GLU A 259 3.05 22.20 27.90
C GLU A 259 2.53 23.04 26.72
N LEU A 260 3.07 22.84 25.52
CA LEU A 260 2.66 23.52 24.29
C LEU A 260 1.41 22.88 23.64
N LYS A 261 1.09 21.63 23.99
CA LYS A 261 -0.09 20.94 23.46
C LYS A 261 -1.38 21.45 24.12
N SER A 262 -2.36 21.80 23.29
CA SER A 262 -3.73 22.04 23.75
C SER A 262 -4.31 20.82 24.47
N ASN A 263 -5.34 21.01 25.31
CA ASN A 263 -6.03 19.89 25.96
C ASN A 263 -6.59 18.89 24.94
N LEU A 264 -7.10 19.37 23.80
CA LEU A 264 -7.57 18.55 22.70
C LEU A 264 -6.43 17.71 22.10
N SER A 265 -5.30 18.34 21.79
CA SER A 265 -4.10 17.68 21.26
C SER A 265 -3.56 16.60 22.19
N LYS A 266 -3.56 16.83 23.51
CA LYS A 266 -3.16 15.84 24.52
C LYS A 266 -4.05 14.61 24.49
N LYS A 267 -5.37 14.81 24.46
CA LYS A 267 -6.36 13.72 24.42
C LYS A 267 -6.31 12.96 23.11
N MET A 268 -6.15 13.63 21.98
CA MET A 268 -5.97 12.99 20.68
C MET A 268 -4.73 12.09 20.66
N LEU A 269 -3.59 12.56 21.19
CA LEU A 269 -2.39 11.75 21.29
C LEU A 269 -2.60 10.54 22.22
N GLU A 270 -3.24 10.72 23.38
CA GLU A 270 -3.55 9.62 24.30
C GLU A 270 -4.44 8.57 23.61
N LEU A 271 -5.50 9.01 22.93
CA LEU A 271 -6.39 8.14 22.17
C LEU A 271 -5.62 7.42 21.07
N ALA A 272 -4.78 8.11 20.29
CA ALA A 272 -4.01 7.53 19.20
C ALA A 272 -3.08 6.41 19.67
N LYS A 273 -2.36 6.62 20.78
CA LYS A 273 -1.50 5.57 21.36
C LYS A 273 -2.31 4.35 21.80
N LEU A 274 -3.41 4.59 22.50
CA LEU A 274 -4.27 3.55 23.06
C LEU A 274 -4.96 2.74 21.95
N ASP A 275 -5.60 3.44 21.02
CA ASP A 275 -6.26 2.89 19.84
C ASP A 275 -5.29 2.06 18.98
N PHE A 276 -4.08 2.60 18.77
CA PHE A 276 -3.06 1.89 18.01
C PHE A 276 -2.70 0.54 18.64
N ASN A 277 -2.56 0.51 19.96
CA ASN A 277 -2.21 -0.69 20.71
C ASN A 277 -3.37 -1.70 20.80
N ILE A 278 -4.62 -1.22 20.91
CA ILE A 278 -5.82 -2.07 20.87
C ILE A 278 -5.92 -2.78 19.51
N LEU A 279 -5.78 -2.03 18.41
CA LEU A 279 -5.76 -2.62 17.06
C LEU A 279 -4.59 -3.59 16.88
N GLN A 280 -3.39 -3.23 17.36
CA GLN A 280 -2.23 -4.12 17.33
C GLN A 280 -2.50 -5.44 18.07
N CYS A 281 -3.18 -5.42 19.21
CA CYS A 281 -3.57 -6.65 19.93
C CYS A 281 -4.47 -7.55 19.08
N THR A 282 -5.46 -6.97 18.37
CA THR A 282 -6.30 -7.70 17.42
C THR A 282 -5.48 -8.29 16.29
N HIS A 283 -4.56 -7.50 15.72
CA HIS A 283 -3.71 -7.93 14.62
C HIS A 283 -2.78 -9.09 15.01
N GLN A 284 -2.24 -9.07 16.23
CA GLN A 284 -1.44 -10.17 16.76
C GLN A 284 -2.24 -11.47 16.89
N LYS A 285 -3.51 -11.39 17.33
CA LYS A 285 -4.40 -12.57 17.40
C LYS A 285 -4.71 -13.14 16.01
N GLU A 286 -4.94 -12.28 15.02
CA GLU A 286 -5.13 -12.69 13.63
C GLU A 286 -3.87 -13.40 13.09
N LEU A 287 -2.69 -12.85 13.37
CA LEU A 287 -1.42 -13.45 12.99
C LEU A 287 -1.19 -14.81 13.65
N GLN A 288 -1.60 -14.99 14.91
CA GLN A 288 -1.58 -16.28 15.60
C GLN A 288 -2.52 -17.32 14.98
N ILE A 289 -3.68 -16.89 14.48
CA ILE A 289 -4.62 -17.75 13.74
C ILE A 289 -3.98 -18.21 12.42
N ILE A 290 -3.39 -17.28 11.67
CA ILE A 290 -2.72 -17.57 10.39
C ILE A 290 -1.53 -18.50 10.60
N SER A 291 -0.68 -18.21 11.59
CA SER A 291 0.49 -19.04 11.92
C SER A 291 0.09 -20.47 12.32
N ARG A 292 -0.97 -20.67 13.12
CA ARG A 292 -1.49 -22.02 13.43
C ARG A 292 -2.07 -22.72 12.20
N TRP A 293 -2.91 -22.02 11.44
CA TRP A 293 -3.48 -22.56 10.20
C TRP A 293 -2.40 -23.00 9.21
N PHE A 294 -1.32 -22.22 9.10
CA PHE A 294 -0.18 -22.56 8.27
C PHE A 294 0.58 -23.77 8.82
N ALA A 295 0.93 -23.77 10.12
CA ALA A 295 1.66 -24.87 10.75
C ALA A 295 0.90 -26.22 10.70
N ASP A 296 -0.43 -26.19 10.81
CA ASP A 296 -1.30 -27.38 10.73
C ASP A 296 -1.50 -27.91 9.31
N SER A 297 -1.00 -27.19 8.29
CA SER A 297 -1.14 -27.57 6.89
C SER A 297 -0.02 -28.50 6.42
N SER A 298 -0.29 -29.33 5.41
CA SER A 298 0.73 -30.18 4.77
C SER A 298 1.83 -29.35 4.09
N ILE A 299 1.51 -28.13 3.64
CA ILE A 299 2.46 -27.28 2.91
C ILE A 299 3.60 -26.78 3.80
N ALA A 300 3.39 -26.62 5.11
CA ALA A 300 4.42 -26.12 6.03
C ALA A 300 5.68 -26.99 6.05
N SER A 301 5.54 -28.28 5.72
CA SER A 301 6.65 -29.24 5.63
C SER A 301 7.53 -29.07 4.39
N LEU A 302 7.02 -28.43 3.33
CA LEU A 302 7.76 -28.21 2.11
C LEU A 302 8.66 -26.97 2.24
N ASN A 303 9.81 -26.98 1.57
CA ASN A 303 10.83 -25.92 1.67
C ASN A 303 11.20 -25.31 0.31
N PHE A 304 10.40 -25.58 -0.73
CA PHE A 304 10.67 -25.08 -2.08
C PHE A 304 10.23 -23.61 -2.26
N TYR A 305 9.41 -23.08 -1.36
CA TYR A 305 8.81 -21.74 -1.50
C TYR A 305 9.12 -20.84 -0.29
N ARG A 306 9.01 -19.53 -0.51
CA ARG A 306 9.18 -18.46 0.47
C ARG A 306 8.05 -18.49 1.51
N LYS A 307 8.43 -18.42 2.78
CA LYS A 307 7.50 -18.42 3.92
C LYS A 307 7.40 -17.02 4.54
N CYS A 308 6.79 -16.08 3.81
CA CYS A 308 6.68 -14.65 4.17
C CYS A 308 5.27 -14.24 4.66
N TYR A 309 4.61 -15.09 5.45
CA TYR A 309 3.21 -14.84 5.84
C TYR A 309 3.03 -13.61 6.74
N VAL A 310 4.06 -13.22 7.50
CA VAL A 310 3.99 -12.04 8.38
C VAL A 310 4.04 -10.77 7.53
N GLU A 311 4.87 -10.75 6.49
CA GLU A 311 5.00 -9.66 5.53
C GLU A 311 3.69 -9.47 4.76
N PHE A 312 3.06 -10.56 4.30
CA PHE A 312 1.76 -10.49 3.62
C PHE A 312 0.63 -10.01 4.54
N TYR A 313 0.64 -10.43 5.80
CA TYR A 313 -0.30 -9.91 6.79
C TYR A 313 -0.06 -8.42 7.07
N PHE A 314 1.20 -8.02 7.24
CA PHE A 314 1.60 -6.63 7.43
C PHE A 314 1.19 -5.74 6.27
N TRP A 315 1.41 -6.18 5.02
CA TRP A 315 1.04 -5.45 3.81
C TRP A 315 -0.42 -4.98 3.87
N MET A 316 -1.32 -5.91 4.18
CA MET A 316 -2.74 -5.64 4.30
C MET A 316 -3.09 -4.84 5.58
N ALA A 317 -2.60 -5.26 6.74
CA ALA A 317 -2.92 -4.64 8.03
C ALA A 317 -2.40 -3.19 8.14
N ALA A 318 -1.31 -2.86 7.43
CA ALA A 318 -0.77 -1.51 7.40
C ALA A 318 -1.65 -0.53 6.60
N ALA A 319 -2.37 -1.05 5.61
CA ALA A 319 -3.23 -0.28 4.72
C ALA A 319 -4.67 -0.14 5.24
N ILE A 320 -5.26 -1.22 5.77
CA ILE A 320 -6.58 -1.22 6.41
C ILE A 320 -6.54 -1.96 7.75
N SER A 321 -6.84 -1.24 8.82
CA SER A 321 -6.54 -1.67 10.19
C SER A 321 -7.77 -1.95 11.03
N GLU A 322 -8.92 -1.52 10.56
CA GLU A 322 -10.17 -1.49 11.31
C GLU A 322 -10.68 -2.92 11.63
N PRO A 323 -11.25 -3.17 12.81
CA PRO A 323 -11.62 -4.51 13.25
C PRO A 323 -12.61 -5.23 12.32
N GLU A 324 -13.54 -4.49 11.70
CA GLU A 324 -14.55 -5.01 10.77
C GLU A 324 -13.95 -5.71 9.53
N PHE A 325 -12.70 -5.39 9.16
CA PHE A 325 -12.03 -5.98 8.00
C PHE A 325 -11.17 -7.20 8.34
N SER A 326 -11.32 -7.76 9.54
CA SER A 326 -10.57 -8.94 10.01
C SER A 326 -10.66 -10.12 9.04
N GLY A 327 -11.86 -10.45 8.56
CA GLY A 327 -12.08 -11.54 7.61
C GLY A 327 -11.32 -11.33 6.30
N SER A 328 -11.42 -10.12 5.72
CA SER A 328 -10.67 -9.74 4.53
C SER A 328 -9.16 -9.81 4.73
N ARG A 329 -8.64 -9.40 5.89
CA ARG A 329 -7.20 -9.49 6.20
C ARG A 329 -6.71 -10.93 6.22
N VAL A 330 -7.41 -11.81 6.95
CA VAL A 330 -7.03 -13.23 7.04
C VAL A 330 -7.12 -13.90 5.68
N ALA A 331 -8.19 -13.66 4.91
CA ALA A 331 -8.35 -14.18 3.57
C ALA A 331 -7.23 -13.72 2.62
N PHE A 332 -6.91 -12.42 2.63
CA PHE A 332 -5.82 -11.86 1.84
C PHE A 332 -4.49 -12.55 2.14
N THR A 333 -4.12 -12.71 3.41
CA THR A 333 -2.87 -13.37 3.78
C THR A 333 -2.82 -14.83 3.34
N LYS A 334 -3.92 -15.58 3.52
CA LYS A 334 -4.01 -16.97 3.02
C LYS A 334 -3.79 -17.04 1.51
N ILE A 335 -4.41 -16.13 0.74
CA ILE A 335 -4.26 -16.04 -0.72
C ILE A 335 -2.82 -15.69 -1.11
N ALA A 336 -2.21 -14.71 -0.44
CA ALA A 336 -0.82 -14.32 -0.71
C ALA A 336 0.14 -15.51 -0.49
N ILE A 337 -0.06 -16.31 0.56
CA ILE A 337 0.72 -17.54 0.79
C ILE A 337 0.53 -18.54 -0.36
N LEU A 338 -0.70 -18.75 -0.83
CA LEU A 338 -0.97 -19.62 -1.98
C LEU A 338 -0.28 -19.12 -3.24
N MET A 339 -0.36 -17.81 -3.51
CA MET A 339 0.25 -17.21 -4.68
C MET A 339 1.77 -17.33 -4.66
N THR A 340 2.43 -17.01 -3.55
CA THR A 340 3.89 -17.16 -3.45
C THR A 340 4.34 -18.61 -3.61
N MET A 341 3.56 -19.56 -3.06
CA MET A 341 3.81 -20.98 -3.30
C MET A 341 3.70 -21.34 -4.79
N LEU A 342 2.71 -20.81 -5.50
CA LEU A 342 2.52 -21.05 -6.93
C LEU A 342 3.60 -20.35 -7.76
N ASP A 343 3.93 -19.10 -7.46
CA ASP A 343 5.01 -18.33 -8.07
C ASP A 343 6.36 -19.08 -7.98
N ASP A 344 6.77 -19.48 -6.76
CA ASP A 344 7.99 -20.28 -6.57
C ASP A 344 7.92 -21.63 -7.31
N LEU A 345 6.74 -22.24 -7.40
CA LEU A 345 6.54 -23.48 -8.13
C LEU A 345 6.76 -23.31 -9.64
N TYR A 346 6.19 -22.26 -10.24
CA TYR A 346 6.24 -22.03 -11.69
C TYR A 346 7.60 -21.51 -12.14
N ASP A 347 8.26 -20.68 -11.34
CA ASP A 347 9.49 -20.02 -11.75
C ASP A 347 10.73 -20.89 -11.52
N THR A 348 10.75 -21.68 -10.44
CA THR A 348 12.01 -22.31 -9.97
C THR A 348 11.99 -23.82 -9.83
N HIS A 349 10.82 -24.45 -9.69
CA HIS A 349 10.74 -25.87 -9.26
C HIS A 349 10.02 -26.80 -10.22
N GLY A 350 9.03 -26.31 -10.97
CA GLY A 350 8.27 -27.12 -11.92
C GLY A 350 8.89 -27.15 -13.31
N THR A 351 8.87 -28.31 -13.96
CA THR A 351 9.16 -28.37 -15.40
C THR A 351 7.95 -27.94 -16.20
N LEU A 352 8.17 -27.43 -17.42
CA LEU A 352 7.06 -26.96 -18.26
C LEU A 352 5.94 -28.01 -18.45
N ASP A 353 6.29 -29.27 -18.67
CA ASP A 353 5.31 -30.37 -18.80
C ASP A 353 4.51 -30.60 -17.52
N GLN A 354 5.16 -30.51 -16.36
CA GLN A 354 4.49 -30.63 -15.06
C GLN A 354 3.56 -29.44 -14.81
N LEU A 355 4.02 -28.22 -15.13
CA LEU A 355 3.25 -26.99 -14.97
C LEU A 355 2.01 -26.98 -15.86
N LYS A 356 2.09 -27.50 -17.10
CA LYS A 356 0.92 -27.67 -17.98
C LYS A 356 -0.15 -28.56 -17.35
N ILE A 357 0.26 -29.68 -16.75
CA ILE A 357 -0.66 -30.59 -16.05
C ILE A 357 -1.24 -29.91 -14.82
N PHE A 358 -0.42 -29.20 -14.05
CA PHE A 358 -0.85 -28.48 -12.85
C PHE A 358 -1.88 -27.38 -13.19
N THR A 359 -1.59 -26.53 -14.18
CA THR A 359 -2.51 -25.48 -14.67
C THR A 359 -3.82 -26.08 -15.15
N GLU A 360 -3.79 -27.19 -15.89
CA GLU A 360 -4.99 -27.87 -16.35
C GLU A 360 -5.83 -28.43 -15.19
N GLY A 361 -5.17 -28.94 -14.14
CA GLY A 361 -5.78 -29.33 -12.88
C GLY A 361 -6.55 -28.17 -12.23
N VAL A 362 -5.94 -26.98 -12.17
CA VAL A 362 -6.58 -25.79 -11.60
C VAL A 362 -7.75 -25.34 -12.46
N ARG A 363 -7.56 -25.25 -13.78
CA ARG A 363 -8.58 -24.82 -14.74
C ARG A 363 -9.83 -25.71 -14.67
N ARG A 364 -9.66 -27.02 -14.54
CA ARG A 364 -10.77 -27.98 -14.40
C ARG A 364 -11.25 -28.16 -12.95
N TRP A 365 -10.52 -27.60 -11.99
CA TRP A 365 -10.77 -27.75 -10.56
C TRP A 365 -10.76 -29.23 -10.11
N ASP A 366 -9.86 -30.03 -10.68
CA ASP A 366 -9.85 -31.50 -10.59
C ASP A 366 -8.49 -32.03 -10.11
N VAL A 367 -8.47 -32.57 -8.89
CA VAL A 367 -7.28 -33.15 -8.24
C VAL A 367 -6.79 -34.44 -8.91
N SER A 368 -7.65 -35.17 -9.63
CA SER A 368 -7.26 -36.43 -10.26
C SER A 368 -6.22 -36.23 -11.38
N LEU A 369 -6.15 -35.03 -11.94
CA LEU A 369 -5.22 -34.70 -13.03
C LEU A 369 -3.77 -34.56 -12.56
N VAL A 370 -3.56 -34.31 -11.26
CA VAL A 370 -2.21 -34.15 -10.68
C VAL A 370 -1.68 -35.42 -10.02
N GLU A 371 -2.41 -36.55 -10.05
CA GLU A 371 -1.98 -37.81 -9.44
C GLU A 371 -0.62 -38.32 -9.94
N GLY A 372 -0.30 -38.02 -11.21
CA GLY A 372 0.98 -38.37 -11.84
C GLY A 372 2.13 -37.38 -11.58
N LEU A 373 1.88 -36.26 -10.89
CA LEU A 373 2.91 -35.27 -10.57
C LEU A 373 3.74 -35.68 -9.34
N PRO A 374 4.95 -35.11 -9.16
CA PRO A 374 5.74 -35.28 -7.95
C PRO A 374 4.97 -34.96 -6.67
N ASP A 375 5.34 -35.61 -5.56
CA ASP A 375 4.62 -35.49 -4.27
C ASP A 375 4.49 -34.04 -3.76
N PHE A 376 5.53 -33.24 -3.91
CA PHE A 376 5.50 -31.82 -3.48
C PHE A 376 4.47 -30.99 -4.27
N MET A 377 4.30 -31.27 -5.57
CA MET A 377 3.28 -30.64 -6.41
C MET A 377 1.87 -31.09 -6.04
N LYS A 378 1.68 -32.38 -5.74
CA LYS A 378 0.38 -32.89 -5.27
C LYS A 378 -0.04 -32.23 -3.96
N ILE A 379 0.89 -32.13 -3.00
CA ILE A 379 0.66 -31.44 -1.73
C ILE A 379 0.32 -29.96 -1.96
N ALA A 380 1.05 -29.27 -2.85
CA ALA A 380 0.77 -27.88 -3.22
C ALA A 380 -0.62 -27.70 -3.84
N PHE A 381 -1.00 -28.58 -4.77
CA PHE A 381 -2.31 -28.56 -5.41
C PHE A 381 -3.44 -28.81 -4.42
N GLU A 382 -3.33 -29.82 -3.56
CA GLU A 382 -4.33 -30.13 -2.54
C GLU A 382 -4.51 -28.97 -1.55
N PHE A 383 -3.40 -28.37 -1.13
CA PHE A 383 -3.42 -27.20 -0.25
C PHE A 383 -4.09 -26.00 -0.91
N TRP A 384 -3.75 -25.71 -2.17
CA TRP A 384 -4.40 -24.66 -2.97
C TRP A 384 -5.89 -24.93 -3.14
N LEU A 385 -6.29 -26.15 -3.52
CA LEU A 385 -7.67 -26.50 -3.79
C LEU A 385 -8.52 -26.39 -2.52
N LYS A 386 -8.03 -26.92 -1.40
CA LYS A 386 -8.71 -26.85 -0.09
C LYS A 386 -8.92 -25.40 0.34
N THR A 387 -7.86 -24.61 0.34
CA THR A 387 -7.89 -23.21 0.80
C THR A 387 -8.75 -22.34 -0.13
N SER A 388 -8.64 -22.52 -1.44
CA SER A 388 -9.45 -21.80 -2.42
C SER A 388 -10.94 -22.12 -2.28
N ASN A 389 -11.30 -23.40 -2.05
CA ASN A 389 -12.70 -23.78 -1.81
C ASN A 389 -13.25 -23.19 -0.52
N GLU A 390 -12.47 -23.17 0.57
CA GLU A 390 -12.84 -22.53 1.85
C GLU A 390 -13.15 -21.04 1.65
N LEU A 391 -12.22 -20.32 1.02
CA LEU A 391 -12.34 -18.87 0.80
C LEU A 391 -13.47 -18.50 -0.18
N ILE A 392 -13.66 -19.28 -1.25
CA ILE A 392 -14.79 -19.11 -2.16
C ILE A 392 -16.12 -19.32 -1.42
N ALA A 393 -16.21 -20.34 -0.57
CA ALA A 393 -17.42 -20.60 0.22
C ALA A 393 -17.71 -19.46 1.21
N GLU A 394 -16.69 -18.89 1.85
CA GLU A 394 -16.82 -17.71 2.70
C GLU A 394 -17.33 -16.49 1.93
N ALA A 395 -16.74 -16.20 0.76
CA ALA A 395 -17.16 -15.08 -0.08
C ALA A 395 -18.60 -15.24 -0.59
N VAL A 396 -18.97 -16.44 -1.08
CA VAL A 396 -20.34 -16.76 -1.53
C VAL A 396 -21.35 -16.59 -0.39
N LYS A 397 -20.99 -17.04 0.82
CA LYS A 397 -21.83 -16.89 2.01
C LYS A 397 -21.99 -15.42 2.41
N ALA A 398 -20.91 -14.64 2.41
CA ALA A 398 -20.92 -13.23 2.77
C ALA A 398 -21.75 -12.39 1.78
N GLN A 399 -21.65 -12.72 0.49
CA GLN A 399 -22.35 -12.00 -0.57
C GLN A 399 -23.79 -12.45 -0.79
N GLY A 400 -24.16 -13.66 -0.34
CA GLY A 400 -25.51 -14.21 -0.54
C GLY A 400 -25.83 -14.52 -2.01
N GLN A 401 -24.82 -14.66 -2.86
CA GLN A 401 -24.93 -14.96 -4.30
C GLN A 401 -23.86 -15.96 -4.72
N ASP A 402 -24.21 -16.90 -5.60
CA ASP A 402 -23.24 -17.86 -6.13
C ASP A 402 -22.32 -17.17 -7.16
N MET A 403 -21.09 -16.92 -6.73
CA MET A 403 -20.02 -16.32 -7.51
C MET A 403 -18.86 -17.28 -7.73
N ALA A 404 -19.00 -18.58 -7.41
CA ALA A 404 -17.90 -19.53 -7.45
C ALA A 404 -17.27 -19.61 -8.86
N ALA A 405 -18.09 -19.77 -9.90
CA ALA A 405 -17.61 -19.81 -11.28
C ALA A 405 -16.95 -18.49 -11.71
N TYR A 406 -17.48 -17.35 -11.25
CA TYR A 406 -16.90 -16.04 -11.53
C TYR A 406 -15.52 -15.89 -10.88
N ILE A 407 -15.37 -16.30 -9.62
CA ILE A 407 -14.09 -16.24 -8.89
C ILE A 407 -13.06 -17.16 -9.54
N ARG A 408 -13.42 -18.42 -9.84
CA ARG A 408 -12.51 -19.39 -10.47
C ARG A 408 -11.92 -18.86 -11.77
N LYS A 409 -12.78 -18.33 -12.64
CA LYS A 409 -12.41 -17.83 -13.96
C LYS A 409 -11.59 -16.53 -13.89
N ASN A 410 -12.09 -15.53 -13.16
CA ASN A 410 -11.51 -14.18 -13.19
C ASN A 410 -10.36 -13.96 -12.18
N ALA A 411 -10.14 -14.90 -11.26
CA ALA A 411 -8.98 -14.90 -10.37
C ALA A 411 -7.99 -16.02 -10.76
N TRP A 412 -8.24 -17.26 -10.31
CA TRP A 412 -7.25 -18.34 -10.38
C TRP A 412 -6.88 -18.80 -11.78
N GLU A 413 -7.86 -19.00 -12.66
CA GLU A 413 -7.62 -19.43 -14.05
C GLU A 413 -6.80 -18.37 -14.79
N ARG A 414 -7.26 -17.11 -14.78
CA ARG A 414 -6.54 -15.98 -15.38
C ARG A 414 -5.11 -15.80 -14.86
N TYR A 415 -4.90 -15.96 -13.55
CA TYR A 415 -3.59 -15.86 -12.91
C TYR A 415 -2.63 -16.95 -13.40
N LEU A 416 -3.05 -18.23 -13.36
CA LEU A 416 -2.18 -19.34 -13.71
C LEU A 416 -1.98 -19.54 -15.21
N GLU A 417 -2.92 -19.10 -16.04
CA GLU A 417 -2.70 -19.02 -17.49
C GLU A 417 -1.57 -18.05 -17.81
N ALA A 418 -1.51 -16.91 -17.10
CA ALA A 418 -0.44 -15.94 -17.27
C ALA A 418 0.93 -16.46 -16.79
N TYR A 419 1.00 -17.11 -15.62
CA TYR A 419 2.25 -17.76 -15.18
C TYR A 419 2.71 -18.86 -16.12
N LEU A 420 1.78 -19.66 -16.65
CA LEU A 420 2.14 -20.69 -17.61
C LEU A 420 2.75 -20.08 -18.87
N GLN A 421 2.23 -18.94 -19.33
CA GLN A 421 2.78 -18.22 -20.48
C GLN A 421 4.21 -17.71 -20.21
N ASP A 422 4.50 -17.20 -19.01
CA ASP A 422 5.87 -16.79 -18.65
C ASP A 422 6.82 -17.99 -18.58
N ALA A 423 6.38 -19.10 -17.96
CA ALA A 423 7.16 -20.34 -17.94
C ALA A 423 7.44 -20.89 -19.36
N GLU A 424 6.50 -20.74 -20.30
CA GLU A 424 6.72 -21.08 -21.71
C GLU A 424 7.74 -20.17 -22.39
N TRP A 425 7.72 -18.87 -22.12
CA TRP A 425 8.71 -17.93 -22.63
C TRP A 425 10.11 -18.25 -22.13
N ILE A 426 10.26 -18.47 -20.82
CA ILE A 426 11.54 -18.86 -20.19
C ILE A 426 12.05 -20.18 -20.78
N ALA A 427 11.21 -21.21 -20.82
CA ALA A 427 11.59 -22.54 -21.31
C ALA A 427 11.99 -22.56 -22.79
N THR A 428 11.41 -21.68 -23.62
CA THR A 428 11.73 -21.57 -25.05
C THR A 428 12.81 -20.54 -25.37
N GLY A 429 13.26 -19.75 -24.37
CA GLY A 429 14.15 -18.61 -24.57
C GLY A 429 13.51 -17.49 -25.40
N HIS A 430 12.18 -17.44 -25.46
CA HIS A 430 11.45 -16.41 -26.16
C HIS A 430 11.41 -15.14 -25.30
N VAL A 431 11.98 -14.05 -25.80
CA VAL A 431 11.79 -12.73 -25.20
C VAL A 431 10.61 -12.08 -25.93
N PRO A 432 9.47 -11.81 -25.27
CA PRO A 432 8.30 -11.15 -25.87
C PRO A 432 8.61 -9.68 -26.23
N THR A 433 7.70 -8.99 -26.91
CA THR A 433 7.78 -7.52 -27.00
C THR A 433 7.42 -6.88 -25.66
N PHE A 434 7.76 -5.61 -25.44
CA PHE A 434 7.40 -4.87 -24.24
C PHE A 434 5.89 -4.87 -23.98
N ASP A 435 5.08 -4.63 -25.02
CA ASP A 435 3.62 -4.63 -24.91
C ASP A 435 3.06 -6.04 -24.67
N GLU A 436 3.62 -7.07 -25.31
CA GLU A 436 3.23 -8.46 -25.11
C GLU A 436 3.53 -8.91 -23.68
N TYR A 437 4.72 -8.58 -23.17
CA TYR A 437 5.10 -8.83 -21.78
C TYR A 437 4.12 -8.16 -20.81
N LEU A 438 3.82 -6.87 -20.96
CA LEU A 438 2.91 -6.19 -20.03
C LEU A 438 1.48 -6.73 -20.07
N ASN A 439 0.99 -7.14 -21.24
CA ASN A 439 -0.34 -7.74 -21.37
C ASN A 439 -0.44 -9.07 -20.59
N ASN A 440 0.61 -9.88 -20.54
CA ASN A 440 0.68 -11.09 -19.71
C ASN A 440 1.06 -10.79 -18.25
N GLY A 441 1.97 -9.85 -18.05
CA GLY A 441 2.50 -9.44 -16.76
C GLY A 441 1.43 -8.88 -15.83
N THR A 442 0.39 -8.23 -16.37
CA THR A 442 -0.74 -7.71 -15.58
C THR A 442 -1.53 -8.80 -14.85
N PRO A 443 -2.12 -9.83 -15.50
CA PRO A 443 -2.71 -10.96 -14.78
C PRO A 443 -1.69 -11.73 -13.93
N ASN A 444 -0.45 -11.87 -14.41
CA ASN A 444 0.61 -12.57 -13.70
C ASN A 444 0.89 -11.93 -12.32
N THR A 445 0.74 -10.62 -12.11
CA THR A 445 0.90 -10.03 -10.75
C THR A 445 0.03 -10.69 -9.66
N GLY A 446 -1.08 -11.34 -10.05
CA GLY A 446 -2.03 -11.98 -9.14
C GLY A 446 -2.83 -11.01 -8.28
N MET A 447 -2.76 -9.71 -8.57
CA MET A 447 -3.64 -8.70 -7.97
C MET A 447 -5.11 -9.01 -8.22
N CYS A 448 -5.46 -9.74 -9.30
CA CYS A 448 -6.82 -10.22 -9.51
C CYS A 448 -7.29 -11.19 -8.41
N VAL A 449 -6.43 -12.09 -7.94
CA VAL A 449 -6.72 -13.03 -6.86
C VAL A 449 -6.71 -12.33 -5.50
N LEU A 450 -5.69 -11.50 -5.25
CA LEU A 450 -5.56 -10.75 -4.00
C LEU A 450 -6.71 -9.75 -3.79
N ASN A 451 -7.27 -9.19 -4.86
CA ASN A 451 -8.39 -8.24 -4.76
C ASN A 451 -9.71 -8.96 -4.51
N LEU A 452 -10.05 -9.93 -5.37
CA LEU A 452 -11.45 -10.34 -5.55
C LEU A 452 -12.07 -10.93 -4.28
N ILE A 453 -11.45 -11.95 -3.69
CA ILE A 453 -12.02 -12.62 -2.51
C ILE A 453 -12.05 -11.67 -1.29
N PRO A 454 -10.95 -11.00 -0.90
CA PRO A 454 -11.01 -10.09 0.25
C PRO A 454 -11.96 -8.91 0.04
N LEU A 455 -12.11 -8.40 -1.19
CA LEU A 455 -13.10 -7.39 -1.56
C LEU A 455 -14.54 -7.86 -1.28
N LEU A 456 -14.86 -9.12 -1.61
CA LEU A 456 -16.16 -9.73 -1.33
C LEU A 456 -16.39 -10.01 0.16
N LEU A 457 -15.37 -9.89 1.01
CA LEU A 457 -15.45 -10.06 2.46
C LEU A 457 -15.47 -8.74 3.23
N MET A 458 -15.49 -7.59 2.53
CA MET A 458 -15.47 -6.25 3.15
C MET A 458 -16.76 -5.87 3.91
N GLY A 459 -17.79 -6.74 3.91
CA GLY A 459 -19.07 -6.51 4.59
C GLY A 459 -20.13 -5.78 3.74
N GLU A 460 -19.78 -5.33 2.55
CA GLU A 460 -20.69 -4.72 1.58
C GLU A 460 -21.27 -5.78 0.63
N HIS A 461 -22.54 -5.62 0.25
CA HIS A 461 -23.12 -6.44 -0.82
C HIS A 461 -22.70 -5.88 -2.19
N LEU A 462 -22.07 -6.71 -3.02
CA LEU A 462 -21.51 -6.34 -4.32
C LEU A 462 -22.13 -7.20 -5.44
N PRO A 463 -23.31 -6.84 -5.96
CA PRO A 463 -23.82 -7.41 -7.20
C PRO A 463 -22.78 -7.35 -8.33
N ILE A 464 -22.82 -8.30 -9.26
CA ILE A 464 -21.80 -8.42 -10.33
C ILE A 464 -21.62 -7.11 -11.11
N ASP A 465 -22.70 -6.38 -11.42
CA ASP A 465 -22.64 -5.10 -12.15
C ASP A 465 -21.95 -3.96 -11.37
N ILE A 466 -21.98 -4.01 -10.04
CA ILE A 466 -21.23 -3.11 -9.16
C ILE A 466 -19.79 -3.58 -9.01
N LEU A 467 -19.56 -4.89 -8.88
CA LEU A 467 -18.24 -5.50 -8.80
C LEU A 467 -17.42 -5.19 -10.06
N GLU A 468 -18.01 -5.31 -11.25
CA GLU A 468 -17.37 -5.02 -12.54
C GLU A 468 -16.98 -3.55 -12.73
N GLN A 469 -17.48 -2.62 -11.90
CA GLN A 469 -17.05 -1.21 -11.89
C GLN A 469 -15.71 -1.00 -11.15
N ILE A 470 -15.32 -1.90 -10.24
CA ILE A 470 -14.07 -1.80 -9.45
C ILE A 470 -13.08 -2.95 -9.69
N PHE A 471 -13.57 -4.10 -10.15
CA PHE A 471 -12.79 -5.29 -10.55
C PHE A 471 -12.84 -5.46 -12.07
N LEU A 472 -12.44 -6.59 -12.65
CA LEU A 472 -12.51 -6.83 -14.10
C LEU A 472 -13.95 -6.65 -14.63
N PRO A 473 -14.17 -5.94 -15.76
CA PRO A 473 -13.19 -5.36 -16.70
C PRO A 473 -12.83 -3.88 -16.43
N SER A 474 -13.01 -3.38 -15.20
CA SER A 474 -12.73 -1.99 -14.82
C SER A 474 -11.30 -1.55 -15.13
N ARG A 475 -11.19 -0.38 -15.74
CA ARG A 475 -9.92 0.33 -15.91
C ARG A 475 -9.22 0.59 -14.58
N PHE A 476 -9.96 0.77 -13.48
CA PHE A 476 -9.35 0.98 -12.16
C PHE A 476 -8.55 -0.25 -11.70
N HIS A 477 -9.11 -1.46 -11.86
CA HIS A 477 -8.39 -2.68 -11.52
C HIS A 477 -7.21 -2.93 -12.44
N HIS A 478 -7.38 -2.72 -13.75
CA HIS A 478 -6.27 -2.87 -14.69
C HIS A 478 -5.09 -1.92 -14.37
N LEU A 479 -5.36 -0.69 -13.92
CA LEU A 479 -4.30 0.23 -13.48
C LEU A 479 -3.58 -0.27 -12.24
N ILE A 480 -4.28 -0.94 -11.31
CA ILE A 480 -3.68 -1.56 -10.13
C ILE A 480 -2.70 -2.66 -10.57
N GLU A 481 -3.14 -3.56 -11.45
CA GLU A 481 -2.31 -4.65 -11.98
C GLU A 481 -1.08 -4.10 -12.70
N LEU A 482 -1.27 -3.12 -13.58
CA LEU A 482 -0.19 -2.51 -14.34
C LEU A 482 0.80 -1.77 -13.44
N ALA A 483 0.33 -0.95 -12.50
CA ALA A 483 1.20 -0.24 -11.56
C ALA A 483 1.97 -1.21 -10.65
N SER A 484 1.38 -2.36 -10.31
CA SER A 484 2.03 -3.40 -9.52
C SER A 484 3.16 -4.08 -10.30
N ARG A 485 2.90 -4.51 -11.55
CA ARG A 485 3.94 -5.09 -12.41
C ARG A 485 5.08 -4.10 -12.68
N LEU A 486 4.75 -2.85 -12.99
CA LEU A 486 5.76 -1.84 -13.28
C LEU A 486 6.65 -1.51 -12.07
N VAL A 487 6.10 -1.47 -10.85
CA VAL A 487 6.91 -1.18 -9.65
C VAL A 487 7.78 -2.37 -9.25
N ASP A 488 7.26 -3.59 -9.39
CA ASP A 488 7.96 -4.85 -9.13
C ASP A 488 9.20 -4.96 -10.03
N ASP A 489 9.00 -5.00 -11.35
CA ASP A 489 10.09 -5.08 -12.33
C ASP A 489 11.09 -3.93 -12.19
N ALA A 490 10.63 -2.69 -11.97
CA ALA A 490 11.53 -1.53 -11.83
C ALA A 490 12.42 -1.58 -10.58
N ARG A 491 12.13 -2.47 -9.62
CA ARG A 491 12.91 -2.66 -8.39
C ARG A 491 13.68 -3.97 -8.39
N ASP A 492 13.17 -4.99 -9.09
CA ASP A 492 13.67 -6.36 -8.99
C ASP A 492 14.34 -6.88 -10.27
N PHE A 493 14.30 -6.15 -11.40
CA PHE A 493 14.85 -6.59 -12.69
C PHE A 493 16.27 -7.15 -12.62
N GLN A 494 17.13 -6.56 -11.78
CA GLN A 494 18.52 -7.02 -11.67
C GLN A 494 18.61 -8.39 -11.01
N ALA A 495 17.77 -8.65 -10.00
CA ALA A 495 17.68 -9.95 -9.36
C ALA A 495 17.00 -10.97 -10.29
N GLU A 496 15.90 -10.59 -10.95
CA GLU A 496 15.20 -11.43 -11.93
C GLU A 496 16.15 -11.90 -13.04
N LYS A 497 16.89 -10.96 -13.63
CA LYS A 497 17.90 -11.25 -14.64
C LYS A 497 18.97 -12.24 -14.17
N ASP A 498 19.42 -12.12 -12.92
CA ASP A 498 20.43 -13.02 -12.35
C ASP A 498 19.87 -14.44 -12.13
N HIS A 499 18.54 -14.60 -11.99
CA HIS A 499 17.86 -15.90 -11.88
C HIS A 499 17.42 -16.47 -13.23
N GLY A 500 17.47 -15.68 -14.30
CA GLY A 500 17.06 -16.07 -15.66
C GLY A 500 15.61 -15.72 -15.99
N ASP A 501 14.98 -14.89 -15.15
CA ASP A 501 13.61 -14.42 -15.34
C ASP A 501 13.58 -13.21 -16.31
N LEU A 502 12.39 -12.93 -16.85
CA LEU A 502 12.14 -11.80 -17.76
C LEU A 502 11.51 -10.65 -16.98
N SER A 503 11.98 -9.42 -17.18
CA SER A 503 11.27 -8.22 -16.74
C SER A 503 10.87 -7.33 -17.93
N CYS A 504 10.00 -6.34 -17.68
CA CYS A 504 9.68 -5.32 -18.68
C CYS A 504 10.91 -4.50 -19.10
N ILE A 505 11.96 -4.42 -18.27
CA ILE A 505 13.22 -3.72 -18.60
C ILE A 505 13.95 -4.45 -19.72
N GLU A 506 14.11 -5.77 -19.65
CA GLU A 506 14.71 -6.56 -20.74
C GLU A 506 13.87 -6.48 -22.01
N CYS A 507 12.55 -6.57 -21.89
CA CYS A 507 11.64 -6.49 -23.05
C CYS A 507 11.71 -5.12 -23.73
N TYR A 508 11.80 -4.04 -22.96
CA TYR A 508 11.99 -2.68 -23.49
C TYR A 508 13.32 -2.54 -24.24
N LEU A 509 14.43 -3.01 -23.64
CA LEU A 509 15.76 -2.92 -24.25
C LEU A 509 15.90 -3.77 -25.52
N LYS A 510 15.14 -4.87 -25.62
CA LYS A 510 15.04 -5.65 -26.84
C LYS A 510 14.33 -4.87 -27.96
N ASP A 511 13.22 -4.21 -27.65
CA ASP A 511 12.45 -3.43 -28.63
C ASP A 511 13.15 -2.11 -29.01
N HIS A 512 14.00 -1.59 -28.12
CA HIS A 512 14.79 -0.36 -28.29
C HIS A 512 16.30 -0.60 -28.05
N PRO A 513 17.01 -1.29 -28.96
CA PRO A 513 18.42 -1.69 -28.76
C PRO A 513 19.41 -0.53 -28.54
N GLU A 514 19.04 0.70 -28.92
CA GLU A 514 19.81 1.92 -28.72
C GLU A 514 19.67 2.55 -27.33
N SER A 515 18.68 2.11 -26.54
CA SER A 515 18.39 2.64 -25.20
C SER A 515 19.30 2.05 -24.14
N THR A 516 19.54 2.81 -23.08
CA THR A 516 20.21 2.33 -21.87
C THR A 516 19.21 1.79 -20.85
N VAL A 517 19.69 1.04 -19.84
CA VAL A 517 18.86 0.61 -18.70
C VAL A 517 18.20 1.82 -18.01
N GLU A 518 18.92 2.95 -17.93
CA GLU A 518 18.38 4.19 -17.36
C GLU A 518 17.23 4.75 -18.21
N ASP A 519 17.32 4.69 -19.54
CA ASP A 519 16.22 5.11 -20.42
C ASP A 519 14.98 4.22 -20.23
N ALA A 520 15.19 2.89 -20.13
CA ALA A 520 14.13 1.92 -19.85
C ALA A 520 13.46 2.18 -18.49
N LEU A 521 14.26 2.39 -17.44
CA LEU A 521 13.76 2.74 -16.10
C LEU A 521 12.98 4.06 -16.12
N ASN A 522 13.46 5.07 -16.83
CA ASN A 522 12.75 6.35 -16.96
C ASN A 522 11.41 6.18 -17.68
N HIS A 523 11.36 5.36 -18.73
CA HIS A 523 10.12 5.02 -19.42
C HIS A 523 9.12 4.31 -18.49
N VAL A 524 9.55 3.24 -17.81
CA VAL A 524 8.73 2.45 -16.89
C VAL A 524 8.23 3.29 -15.71
N ASN A 525 9.09 4.10 -15.09
CA ASN A 525 8.68 5.01 -14.01
C ASN A 525 7.70 6.09 -14.51
N GLY A 526 7.81 6.53 -15.77
CA GLY A 526 6.85 7.43 -16.41
C GLY A 526 5.47 6.78 -16.57
N LEU A 527 5.41 5.53 -17.03
CA LEU A 527 4.18 4.75 -17.12
C LEU A 527 3.55 4.51 -15.74
N LEU A 528 4.36 4.13 -14.75
CA LEU A 528 3.94 3.96 -13.36
C LEU A 528 3.33 5.26 -12.81
N GLY A 529 4.02 6.38 -13.00
CA GLY A 529 3.53 7.71 -12.62
C GLY A 529 2.15 7.99 -13.23
N ASN A 530 1.98 7.80 -14.54
CA ASN A 530 0.69 7.98 -15.21
C ASN A 530 -0.41 7.08 -14.65
N CYS A 531 -0.09 5.81 -14.34
CA CYS A 531 -1.05 4.89 -13.74
C CYS A 531 -1.51 5.39 -12.36
N LEU A 532 -0.58 5.80 -11.50
CA LEU A 532 -0.86 6.34 -10.17
C LEU A 532 -1.74 7.60 -10.24
N LEU A 533 -1.49 8.50 -11.21
CA LEU A 533 -2.32 9.70 -11.41
C LEU A 533 -3.73 9.35 -11.89
N GLU A 534 -3.88 8.43 -12.84
CA GLU A 534 -5.21 8.00 -13.31
C GLU A 534 -5.99 7.31 -12.18
N MET A 535 -5.32 6.51 -11.34
CA MET A 535 -5.94 5.91 -10.15
C MET A 535 -6.40 6.95 -9.14
N ASN A 536 -5.63 8.00 -8.88
CA ASN A 536 -6.06 9.11 -8.03
C ASN A 536 -7.39 9.69 -8.51
N TRP A 537 -7.49 9.95 -9.81
CA TRP A 537 -8.70 10.52 -10.40
C TRP A 537 -9.90 9.58 -10.23
N LYS A 538 -9.74 8.27 -10.52
CA LYS A 538 -10.83 7.29 -10.40
C LYS A 538 -11.28 7.05 -8.95
N PHE A 539 -10.33 7.11 -8.00
CA PHE A 539 -10.63 6.97 -6.59
C PHE A 539 -11.34 8.21 -6.02
N LEU A 540 -10.78 9.40 -6.26
CA LEU A 540 -11.22 10.64 -5.63
C LEU A 540 -12.43 11.29 -6.33
N LYS A 541 -12.66 11.05 -7.62
CA LYS A 541 -13.88 11.52 -8.30
C LYS A 541 -15.04 10.57 -8.03
N LYS A 542 -16.23 11.14 -7.80
CA LYS A 542 -17.48 10.38 -7.59
C LYS A 542 -18.17 10.15 -8.93
N GLN A 543 -17.90 9.00 -9.55
CA GLN A 543 -18.37 8.68 -10.92
C GLN A 543 -19.07 7.32 -11.04
N ASP A 544 -19.11 6.54 -9.98
CA ASP A 544 -19.66 5.18 -9.98
C ASP A 544 -20.48 4.93 -8.71
N SER A 545 -21.08 3.74 -8.67
CA SER A 545 -21.98 3.30 -7.60
C SER A 545 -21.29 2.39 -6.58
N VAL A 546 -19.96 2.26 -6.64
CA VAL A 546 -19.20 1.34 -5.79
C VAL A 546 -19.14 1.88 -4.36
N PRO A 547 -19.41 1.05 -3.33
CA PRO A 547 -19.22 1.43 -1.93
C PRO A 547 -17.82 1.99 -1.66
N LEU A 548 -17.74 3.06 -0.87
CA LEU A 548 -16.46 3.74 -0.61
C LEU A 548 -15.48 2.84 0.15
N SER A 549 -15.97 1.98 1.05
CA SER A 549 -15.20 0.95 1.78
C SER A 549 -14.47 0.02 0.80
N CYS A 550 -15.18 -0.52 -0.18
CA CYS A 550 -14.63 -1.34 -1.27
C CYS A 550 -13.58 -0.59 -2.12
N LYS A 551 -13.86 0.65 -2.49
CA LYS A 551 -12.90 1.51 -3.21
C LYS A 551 -11.65 1.81 -2.40
N LYS A 552 -11.83 2.13 -1.12
CA LYS A 552 -10.74 2.37 -0.17
C LYS A 552 -9.87 1.11 -0.05
N TYR A 553 -10.47 -0.07 0.05
CA TYR A 553 -9.72 -1.32 0.07
C TYR A 553 -8.83 -1.47 -1.17
N SER A 554 -9.41 -1.48 -2.38
CA SER A 554 -8.60 -1.69 -3.60
C SER A 554 -7.56 -0.60 -3.80
N PHE A 555 -7.85 0.66 -3.46
CA PHE A 555 -6.87 1.75 -3.57
C PHE A 555 -5.77 1.69 -2.51
N HIS A 556 -6.10 1.58 -1.23
CA HIS A 556 -5.10 1.62 -0.15
C HIS A 556 -4.26 0.34 -0.10
N VAL A 557 -4.89 -0.82 -0.27
CA VAL A 557 -4.20 -2.11 -0.22
C VAL A 557 -3.45 -2.33 -1.53
N LEU A 558 -4.14 -2.38 -2.66
CA LEU A 558 -3.51 -2.85 -3.88
C LEU A 558 -2.74 -1.78 -4.64
N ALA A 559 -3.17 -0.50 -4.57
CA ALA A 559 -2.47 0.57 -5.29
C ALA A 559 -1.40 1.26 -4.46
N ARG A 560 -1.67 1.60 -3.18
CA ARG A 560 -0.71 2.35 -2.34
C ARG A 560 0.24 1.45 -1.59
N SER A 561 -0.28 0.43 -0.90
CA SER A 561 0.59 -0.35 -0.04
C SER A 561 1.55 -1.26 -0.81
N ILE A 562 1.26 -1.62 -2.07
CA ILE A 562 2.27 -2.25 -2.94
C ILE A 562 3.47 -1.32 -3.19
N GLN A 563 3.22 -0.03 -3.47
CA GLN A 563 4.28 0.97 -3.68
C GLN A 563 5.08 1.19 -2.40
N PHE A 564 4.42 1.11 -1.24
CA PHE A 564 5.09 1.14 0.06
C PHE A 564 6.01 -0.07 0.26
N MET A 565 5.55 -1.29 -0.07
CA MET A 565 6.36 -2.51 0.05
C MET A 565 7.60 -2.46 -0.84
N TYR A 566 7.48 -1.91 -2.05
CA TYR A 566 8.59 -1.74 -3.01
C TYR A 566 9.35 -0.41 -2.90
N ASN A 567 9.04 0.44 -1.91
CA ASN A 567 9.58 1.81 -1.82
C ASN A 567 11.11 1.85 -1.70
N GLN A 568 11.71 0.83 -1.05
CA GLN A 568 13.15 0.73 -0.80
C GLN A 568 13.78 -0.55 -1.37
N GLY A 569 13.12 -1.18 -2.35
CA GLY A 569 13.49 -2.48 -2.96
C GLY A 569 12.44 -3.56 -2.68
N ASP A 570 12.72 -4.81 -3.06
CA ASP A 570 11.84 -5.97 -2.83
C ASP A 570 11.48 -6.15 -1.35
N GLY A 571 10.26 -5.73 -1.00
CA GLY A 571 9.71 -5.83 0.35
C GLY A 571 9.26 -7.22 0.76
N PHE A 572 9.27 -8.20 -0.16
CA PHE A 572 8.79 -9.56 0.08
C PHE A 572 9.94 -10.56 0.12
N SER A 573 10.79 -10.63 -0.91
CA SER A 573 11.90 -11.59 -0.95
C SER A 573 13.15 -11.09 -0.22
N ILE A 574 13.31 -9.77 -0.04
CA ILE A 574 14.40 -9.15 0.72
C ILE A 574 13.84 -8.35 1.90
N SER A 575 12.92 -8.98 2.64
CA SER A 575 12.20 -8.33 3.75
C SER A 575 13.01 -8.25 5.05
N ASN A 576 14.22 -8.84 5.10
CA ASN A 576 15.05 -8.97 6.31
C ASN A 576 15.68 -7.68 6.84
N LYS A 577 15.48 -6.55 6.16
CA LYS A 577 15.97 -5.23 6.56
C LYS A 577 14.80 -4.30 6.89
N VAL A 578 14.40 -3.47 5.92
CA VAL A 578 13.48 -2.34 6.11
C VAL A 578 12.10 -2.84 6.55
N ILE A 579 11.55 -3.83 5.83
CA ILE A 579 10.23 -4.39 6.13
C ILE A 579 10.21 -5.05 7.50
N LYS A 580 11.26 -5.78 7.90
CA LYS A 580 11.37 -6.35 9.24
C LYS A 580 11.21 -5.31 10.34
N ASP A 581 11.89 -4.16 10.24
CA ASP A 581 11.77 -3.08 11.22
C ASP A 581 10.36 -2.46 11.21
N GLN A 582 9.76 -2.31 10.02
CA GLN A 582 8.40 -1.79 9.89
C GLN A 582 7.35 -2.73 10.51
N VAL A 583 7.45 -4.03 10.24
CA VAL A 583 6.63 -5.07 10.85
C VAL A 583 6.79 -5.05 12.37
N GLN A 584 8.02 -4.95 12.89
CA GLN A 584 8.25 -4.86 14.33
C GLN A 584 7.51 -3.68 14.94
N LYS A 585 7.63 -2.49 14.35
CA LYS A 585 7.00 -1.26 14.87
C LYS A 585 5.48 -1.28 14.78
N VAL A 586 4.91 -1.90 13.76
CA VAL A 586 3.45 -1.88 13.53
C VAL A 586 2.73 -3.03 14.22
N LEU A 587 3.27 -4.25 14.14
CA LEU A 587 2.58 -5.46 14.60
C LEU A 587 3.08 -6.00 15.94
N ILE A 588 4.32 -5.73 16.35
CA ILE A 588 4.95 -6.41 17.49
C ILE A 588 5.14 -5.50 18.70
N VAL A 589 5.79 -4.34 18.51
CA VAL A 589 6.17 -3.43 19.59
C VAL A 589 5.05 -2.43 19.85
N PRO A 590 4.45 -2.40 21.06
CA PRO A 590 3.41 -1.44 21.37
C PRO A 590 3.96 -0.02 21.44
N VAL A 591 3.08 0.95 21.27
CA VAL A 591 3.35 2.35 21.56
C VAL A 591 3.39 2.54 23.08
N PRO A 592 4.43 3.16 23.65
CA PRO A 592 4.43 3.53 25.07
C PRO A 592 3.31 4.53 25.37
N ILE A 593 2.42 4.18 26.32
CA ILE A 593 1.33 5.07 26.78
C ILE A 593 1.88 6.10 27.75
#